data_AF-A0A5D0VPG3-F1
#
_entry.id   AF-A0A5D0VPG3-F1
#
_cell.length_a   1.000
_cell.length_b   1.000
_cell.length_c   1.000
_cell.angle_alpha   90.00
_cell.angle_beta   90.00
_cell.angle_gamma   90.00
#
_symmetry.space_group_name_H-M   'P 1'
#
loop_
_entity.id
_entity.type
_entity.pdbx_description
1 polymer ?
#
loop_
_entity_poly.entity_id
_entity_poly.type
_entity_poly.pdbx_seq_one_letter_code
_entity_poly.pdbx_strand_id
1 'polypeptide(L)'
;MTSSALVGIALWIGVVPQALAACTVTGSGNVSAPQTGDIVECTGAGLTTPIVPAEGASDVTVIVGDGSTPTELETDTGTAVKLTDGSTVTVNAGATITTTGEVFAGSAYRTSTISGEGDILRATLNGGSISAQGGNVYGIELRATETATIDINAGSLAVTGEDSSTGALATADGDQGTASISVEGTAAIEVTDGVGIDARSSGEDGTASLLISGGSIFGAGASAGGTASAVGTGGAATIGMSGGTIVMTGQNSLGLGAVNLCQDCSATVTMSGGSLSTNGAGSKGVQANANGLGSDAAINISGGTLSVTGNGAKGASAIAGETAEQGTASIIVDGTVEISAYGEGAFGAFAEASGSGGEASVALDGGSVVVEGEGAFGAFAEASGPGGEASVALDGGSVAVDGEGATGLRANGYSSSNSAVTVDGGSVSTSGDNAIGVHSTAEATGGKTSVTIGGGSISTEGTASHGVFANMYAYEGTATVDISGGTISTSGASADAVRAAIEGTYAIARVTVSGGNVHAAGDDSNAIAVITKEAPSCDCGDGPVGSDGTVVIDGGTVSATGEGSRAVYFLARDGSKNALTIGTGASVSGDLLSENQGSGTTDLTFNGTGAQSF
;
A
#
# COMPACT_ATOMS: atom_id res chain seq x y z
N MET A 1 31.25 -92.40 22.10
CA MET A 1 30.17 -91.62 22.77
C MET A 1 30.80 -90.30 23.15
N THR A 2 30.42 -89.12 22.68
CA THR A 2 29.25 -88.61 21.95
C THR A 2 29.71 -87.43 21.09
N SER A 3 29.10 -87.28 19.91
CA SER A 3 29.33 -86.18 18.98
C SER A 3 28.63 -84.90 19.43
N SER A 4 29.14 -83.75 18.97
CA SER A 4 28.49 -82.45 19.08
C SER A 4 28.60 -81.78 17.72
N ALA A 5 27.48 -81.67 17.02
CA ALA A 5 27.35 -80.96 15.76
C ALA A 5 26.86 -79.54 16.04
N LEU A 6 27.71 -78.55 15.74
CA LEU A 6 27.27 -77.16 15.56
C LEU A 6 26.74 -77.03 14.13
N VAL A 7 25.47 -76.68 13.99
CA VAL A 7 24.84 -76.30 12.72
C VAL A 7 25.08 -74.81 12.53
N GLY A 8 25.97 -74.47 11.60
CA GLY A 8 26.13 -73.10 11.08
C GLY A 8 25.12 -72.85 9.97
N ILE A 9 24.14 -71.99 10.22
CA ILE A 9 23.24 -71.46 9.20
C ILE A 9 23.98 -70.30 8.52
N ALA A 10 24.44 -70.53 7.29
CA ALA A 10 24.93 -69.47 6.42
C ALA A 10 23.72 -68.70 5.87
N LEU A 11 23.46 -67.51 6.41
CA LEU A 11 22.49 -66.58 5.86
C LEU A 11 23.11 -65.96 4.60
N TRP A 12 22.62 -66.36 3.43
CA TRP A 12 23.01 -65.80 2.14
C TRP A 12 22.34 -64.42 2.01
N ILE A 13 23.09 -63.36 2.27
CA ILE A 13 22.67 -61.99 1.99
C ILE A 13 22.72 -61.86 0.47
N GLY A 14 21.57 -62.02 -0.18
CA GLY A 14 21.42 -61.72 -1.60
C GLY A 14 21.83 -60.27 -1.83
N VAL A 15 22.78 -60.07 -2.75
CA VAL A 15 23.14 -58.74 -3.26
C VAL A 15 21.84 -58.10 -3.76
N VAL A 16 21.33 -57.11 -3.01
CA VAL A 16 20.21 -56.29 -3.46
C VAL A 16 20.68 -55.64 -4.76
N PRO A 17 19.96 -55.80 -5.90
CA PRO A 17 20.35 -55.19 -7.15
C PRO A 17 20.51 -53.69 -6.94
N GLN A 18 21.59 -53.15 -7.48
CA GLN A 18 21.96 -51.74 -7.42
C GLN A 18 20.74 -50.85 -7.65
N ALA A 19 20.54 -49.88 -6.75
CA ALA A 19 19.60 -48.79 -6.93
C ALA A 19 19.79 -48.24 -8.35
N LEU A 20 18.82 -48.57 -9.21
CA LEU A 20 18.78 -48.19 -10.61
C LEU A 20 18.83 -46.66 -10.69
N ALA A 21 19.51 -46.18 -11.74
CA ALA A 21 19.84 -44.78 -11.98
C ALA A 21 18.69 -43.84 -11.60
N ALA A 22 18.95 -42.96 -10.63
CA ALA A 22 17.97 -42.04 -10.08
C ALA A 22 17.52 -40.95 -11.08
N CYS A 23 18.15 -40.86 -12.26
CA CYS A 23 17.59 -40.13 -13.39
C CYS A 23 17.81 -40.88 -14.71
N THR A 24 16.86 -40.72 -15.64
CA THR A 24 16.94 -41.15 -17.03
C THR A 24 16.96 -39.96 -17.97
N VAL A 25 17.73 -40.05 -19.06
CA VAL A 25 17.75 -39.02 -20.12
C VAL A 25 17.16 -39.61 -21.39
N THR A 26 16.09 -38.99 -21.90
CA THR A 26 15.56 -39.24 -23.24
C THR A 26 16.19 -38.22 -24.17
N GLY A 27 17.20 -38.63 -24.93
CA GLY A 27 17.96 -37.70 -25.76
C GLY A 27 19.37 -38.19 -26.12
N SER A 28 20.25 -37.25 -26.49
CA SER A 28 21.63 -37.54 -26.91
C SER A 28 22.69 -37.30 -25.84
N GLY A 29 22.34 -36.59 -24.77
CA GLY A 29 23.22 -36.28 -23.64
C GLY A 29 23.17 -37.30 -22.50
N ASN A 30 23.58 -36.82 -21.32
CA ASN A 30 23.55 -37.56 -20.06
C ASN A 30 23.10 -36.63 -18.92
N VAL A 31 22.82 -37.17 -17.73
CA VAL A 31 22.22 -36.42 -16.61
C VAL A 31 23.05 -35.19 -16.20
N SER A 32 24.38 -35.29 -16.23
CA SER A 32 25.29 -34.20 -15.87
C SER A 32 25.61 -33.23 -17.02
N ALA A 33 25.15 -33.52 -18.23
CA ALA A 33 25.38 -32.75 -19.45
C ALA A 33 24.30 -33.00 -20.52
N PRO A 34 23.01 -32.72 -20.24
CA PRO A 34 21.96 -32.87 -21.24
C PRO A 34 22.23 -31.94 -22.43
N GLN A 35 21.90 -32.42 -23.63
CA GLN A 35 22.04 -31.72 -24.90
C GLN A 35 20.72 -31.05 -25.31
N THR A 36 20.75 -30.28 -26.39
CA THR A 36 19.56 -29.59 -26.91
C THR A 36 18.38 -30.55 -27.12
N GLY A 37 17.23 -30.22 -26.53
CA GLY A 37 15.99 -30.99 -26.64
C GLY A 37 15.92 -32.27 -25.80
N ASP A 38 16.94 -32.55 -24.97
CA ASP A 38 16.91 -33.70 -24.06
C ASP A 38 15.86 -33.54 -22.96
N ILE A 39 15.28 -34.65 -22.52
CA ILE A 39 14.39 -34.72 -21.34
C ILE A 39 15.09 -35.53 -20.25
N VAL A 40 15.32 -34.92 -19.08
CA VAL A 40 15.89 -35.56 -17.89
C VAL A 40 14.78 -35.81 -16.88
N GLU A 41 14.49 -37.08 -16.58
CA GLU A 41 13.49 -37.48 -15.58
C GLU A 41 14.18 -38.12 -14.38
N CYS A 42 14.03 -37.54 -13.20
CA CYS A 42 14.64 -38.01 -11.97
C CYS A 42 13.60 -38.64 -11.04
N THR A 43 13.81 -39.91 -10.70
CA THR A 43 13.00 -40.68 -9.75
C THR A 43 13.90 -41.43 -8.76
N GLY A 44 13.64 -41.29 -7.46
CA GLY A 44 14.43 -41.93 -6.40
C GLY A 44 15.40 -41.01 -5.66
N ALA A 45 16.04 -41.54 -4.62
CA ALA A 45 16.84 -40.76 -3.65
C ALA A 45 18.35 -40.79 -3.91
N GLY A 46 19.06 -39.80 -3.35
CA GLY A 46 20.52 -39.77 -3.27
C GLY A 46 21.24 -39.27 -4.52
N LEU A 47 20.58 -38.44 -5.34
CA LEU A 47 21.26 -37.74 -6.42
C LEU A 47 22.11 -36.61 -5.83
N THR A 48 23.44 -36.71 -6.00
CA THR A 48 24.36 -35.66 -5.53
C THR A 48 24.99 -34.85 -6.66
N THR A 49 24.77 -35.27 -7.90
CA THR A 49 25.36 -34.64 -9.08
C THR A 49 24.42 -33.57 -9.62
N PRO A 50 24.86 -32.31 -9.76
CA PRO A 50 24.09 -31.27 -10.43
C PRO A 50 23.69 -31.65 -11.85
N ILE A 51 22.49 -31.24 -12.26
CA ILE A 51 22.01 -31.33 -13.64
C ILE A 51 22.39 -30.03 -14.33
N VAL A 52 23.43 -30.06 -15.18
CA VAL A 52 23.96 -28.88 -15.85
C VAL A 52 23.98 -29.13 -17.35
N PRO A 53 23.11 -28.47 -18.15
CA PRO A 53 23.15 -28.57 -19.61
C PRO A 53 24.53 -28.33 -20.19
N ALA A 54 24.86 -29.03 -21.27
CA ALA A 54 26.09 -28.79 -21.98
C ALA A 54 26.15 -27.34 -22.51
N GLU A 55 27.37 -26.81 -22.66
CA GLU A 55 27.56 -25.46 -23.18
C GLU A 55 26.85 -25.28 -24.54
N GLY A 56 25.94 -24.31 -24.63
CA GLY A 56 25.15 -24.03 -25.83
C GLY A 56 23.92 -24.93 -26.05
N ALA A 57 23.60 -25.84 -25.11
CA ALA A 57 22.35 -26.59 -25.16
C ALA A 57 21.14 -25.66 -24.95
N SER A 58 20.01 -25.98 -25.60
CA SER A 58 18.73 -25.26 -25.47
C SER A 58 17.57 -26.26 -25.31
N ASP A 59 16.39 -25.81 -24.92
CA ASP A 59 15.16 -26.61 -24.89
C ASP A 59 15.26 -27.89 -24.02
N VAL A 60 16.07 -27.86 -22.96
CA VAL A 60 16.22 -29.00 -22.03
C VAL A 60 15.03 -29.04 -21.09
N THR A 61 14.40 -30.20 -20.92
CA THR A 61 13.31 -30.39 -19.95
C THR A 61 13.79 -31.24 -18.78
N VAL A 62 13.71 -30.72 -17.56
CA VAL A 62 14.07 -31.45 -16.33
C VAL A 62 12.82 -31.72 -15.50
N ILE A 63 12.54 -32.98 -15.17
CA ILE A 63 11.42 -33.39 -14.34
C ILE A 63 11.97 -34.08 -13.10
N VAL A 64 11.72 -33.51 -11.92
CA VAL A 64 12.15 -34.07 -10.63
C VAL A 64 10.92 -34.61 -9.89
N GLY A 65 10.89 -35.93 -9.70
CA GLY A 65 9.76 -36.65 -9.12
C GLY A 65 8.68 -36.99 -10.13
N ASP A 66 8.01 -38.12 -9.90
CA ASP A 66 6.87 -38.61 -10.69
C ASP A 66 5.52 -38.37 -9.99
N GLY A 67 5.53 -37.71 -8.82
CA GLY A 67 4.34 -37.51 -8.00
C GLY A 67 4.01 -38.65 -7.03
N SER A 68 4.75 -39.76 -7.06
CA SER A 68 4.42 -40.99 -6.30
C SER A 68 5.58 -41.57 -5.51
N THR A 69 6.80 -41.42 -6.02
CA THR A 69 8.03 -41.92 -5.42
C THR A 69 8.79 -40.78 -4.74
N PRO A 70 9.28 -40.98 -3.50
CA PRO A 70 10.19 -40.02 -2.89
C PRO A 70 11.44 -39.86 -3.76
N THR A 71 11.73 -38.63 -4.15
CA THR A 71 12.90 -38.27 -4.95
C THR A 71 13.73 -37.24 -4.20
N GLU A 72 15.03 -37.45 -4.06
CA GLU A 72 15.92 -36.53 -3.32
C GLU A 72 17.12 -36.17 -4.20
N LEU A 73 17.30 -34.86 -4.42
CA LEU A 73 18.43 -34.26 -5.09
C LEU A 73 19.13 -33.31 -4.10
N GLU A 74 20.31 -33.68 -3.64
CA GLU A 74 21.08 -32.91 -2.64
C GLU A 74 22.40 -32.45 -3.25
N THR A 75 22.70 -31.15 -3.21
CA THR A 75 24.00 -30.67 -3.71
C THR A 75 24.67 -29.69 -2.75
N ASP A 76 25.94 -29.92 -2.48
CA ASP A 76 26.79 -29.03 -1.67
C ASP A 76 27.42 -27.89 -2.50
N THR A 77 27.23 -27.91 -3.82
CA THR A 77 28.01 -27.10 -4.78
C THR A 77 27.24 -25.96 -5.42
N GLY A 78 26.40 -25.25 -4.65
CA GLY A 78 25.77 -24.00 -5.10
C GLY A 78 24.47 -24.18 -5.91
N THR A 79 24.46 -25.00 -6.96
CA THR A 79 23.27 -25.21 -7.82
C THR A 79 23.00 -26.66 -8.15
N ALA A 80 21.74 -27.09 -7.94
CA ALA A 80 21.31 -28.46 -8.21
C ALA A 80 20.81 -28.66 -9.65
N VAL A 81 20.07 -27.69 -10.20
CA VAL A 81 19.60 -27.70 -11.58
C VAL A 81 19.93 -26.38 -12.26
N LYS A 82 20.67 -26.44 -13.37
CA LYS A 82 20.93 -25.29 -14.23
C LYS A 82 20.04 -25.37 -15.49
N LEU A 83 19.47 -24.25 -15.91
CA LEU A 83 18.69 -24.10 -17.14
C LEU A 83 19.42 -23.20 -18.12
N THR A 84 19.20 -23.45 -19.41
CA THR A 84 19.67 -22.65 -20.53
C THR A 84 18.49 -22.22 -21.39
N ASP A 85 18.73 -21.53 -22.50
CA ASP A 85 17.68 -21.03 -23.40
C ASP A 85 16.61 -22.09 -23.76
N GLY A 86 15.33 -21.69 -23.75
CA GLY A 86 14.17 -22.55 -23.99
C GLY A 86 13.90 -23.64 -22.94
N SER A 87 14.73 -23.74 -21.89
CA SER A 87 14.69 -24.88 -20.97
C SER A 87 13.63 -24.73 -19.88
N THR A 88 13.14 -25.87 -19.39
CA THR A 88 12.12 -25.94 -18.36
C THR A 88 12.48 -26.91 -17.25
N VAL A 89 12.03 -26.62 -16.02
CA VAL A 89 12.09 -27.57 -14.90
C VAL A 89 10.73 -27.72 -14.23
N THR A 90 10.36 -28.95 -13.87
CA THR A 90 9.18 -29.25 -13.05
C THR A 90 9.58 -30.09 -11.84
N VAL A 91 9.22 -29.64 -10.65
CA VAL A 91 9.43 -30.35 -9.38
C VAL A 91 8.07 -30.81 -8.85
N ASN A 92 7.80 -32.11 -8.94
CA ASN A 92 6.51 -32.69 -8.60
C ASN A 92 6.42 -33.08 -7.12
N ALA A 93 5.20 -33.38 -6.66
CA ALA A 93 4.95 -33.92 -5.33
C ALA A 93 5.85 -35.12 -4.99
N GLY A 94 6.35 -35.15 -3.75
CA GLY A 94 7.27 -36.18 -3.27
C GLY A 94 8.75 -35.98 -3.67
N ALA A 95 9.05 -35.01 -4.55
CA ALA A 95 10.43 -34.59 -4.79
C ALA A 95 10.90 -33.60 -3.71
N THR A 96 12.15 -33.74 -3.28
CA THR A 96 12.87 -32.80 -2.44
C THR A 96 14.18 -32.43 -3.13
N ILE A 97 14.44 -31.13 -3.28
CA ILE A 97 15.74 -30.61 -3.72
C ILE A 97 16.33 -29.79 -2.59
N THR A 98 17.52 -30.17 -2.14
CA THR A 98 18.23 -29.47 -1.06
C THR A 98 19.56 -28.95 -1.59
N THR A 99 19.83 -27.67 -1.38
CA THR A 99 21.17 -27.10 -1.58
C THR A 99 21.69 -26.47 -0.30
N THR A 100 22.93 -26.79 0.02
CA THR A 100 23.66 -26.19 1.14
C THR A 100 24.94 -25.57 0.59
N GLY A 101 25.01 -24.25 0.59
CA GLY A 101 26.24 -23.52 0.33
C GLY A 101 27.03 -23.33 1.61
N GLU A 102 28.33 -23.63 1.60
CA GLU A 102 29.20 -23.24 2.72
C GLU A 102 29.29 -21.71 2.81
N VAL A 103 28.99 -21.17 4.00
CA VAL A 103 29.21 -19.76 4.33
C VAL A 103 30.72 -19.52 4.45
N PHE A 104 31.39 -19.29 3.32
CA PHE A 104 32.78 -18.85 3.33
C PHE A 104 32.85 -17.36 3.63
N ALA A 105 33.40 -17.02 4.80
CA ALA A 105 33.61 -15.64 5.23
C ALA A 105 34.43 -14.86 4.18
N GLY A 106 33.77 -13.96 3.45
CA GLY A 106 34.41 -12.94 2.61
C GLY A 106 34.21 -13.03 1.09
N SER A 107 33.43 -13.99 0.58
CA SER A 107 33.12 -14.09 -0.86
C SER A 107 31.61 -14.20 -1.10
N ALA A 108 31.08 -13.33 -1.97
CA ALA A 108 29.66 -13.27 -2.37
C ALA A 108 29.27 -14.45 -3.28
N TYR A 109 29.47 -15.69 -2.83
CA TYR A 109 28.94 -16.85 -3.55
C TYR A 109 27.42 -16.86 -3.45
N ARG A 110 26.79 -16.88 -4.63
CA ARG A 110 25.35 -17.08 -4.77
C ARG A 110 25.09 -18.58 -4.81
N THR A 111 24.19 -19.04 -3.94
CA THR A 111 23.70 -20.43 -3.93
C THR A 111 22.29 -20.39 -4.48
N SER A 112 22.00 -21.13 -5.54
CA SER A 112 20.68 -21.12 -6.18
C SER A 112 20.25 -22.56 -6.42
N THR A 113 19.15 -23.03 -5.80
CA THR A 113 18.76 -24.46 -5.95
C THR A 113 18.44 -24.79 -7.41
N ILE A 114 17.65 -23.92 -8.04
CA ILE A 114 17.41 -23.90 -9.47
C ILE A 114 17.92 -22.57 -10.00
N SER A 115 18.77 -22.58 -11.04
CA SER A 115 19.31 -21.37 -11.69
C SER A 115 19.14 -21.47 -13.20
N GLY A 116 18.81 -20.38 -13.88
CA GLY A 116 18.69 -20.36 -15.35
C GLY A 116 19.15 -19.06 -15.98
N GLU A 117 19.80 -19.16 -17.14
CA GLU A 117 20.16 -18.03 -18.02
C GLU A 117 19.81 -18.38 -19.47
N GLY A 118 19.01 -17.55 -20.17
CA GLY A 118 18.54 -17.84 -21.53
C GLY A 118 17.59 -16.78 -22.10
N ASP A 119 16.89 -17.06 -23.19
CA ASP A 119 15.86 -16.15 -23.72
C ASP A 119 14.49 -16.47 -23.11
N ILE A 120 14.13 -17.75 -23.06
CA ILE A 120 12.87 -18.23 -22.46
C ILE A 120 13.17 -19.30 -21.40
N LEU A 121 12.72 -19.08 -20.16
CA LEU A 121 12.94 -19.98 -19.03
C LEU A 121 11.65 -20.22 -18.26
N ARG A 122 11.43 -21.48 -17.82
CA ARG A 122 10.29 -21.82 -16.94
C ARG A 122 10.66 -22.76 -15.81
N ALA A 123 10.20 -22.46 -14.61
CA ALA A 123 10.26 -23.37 -13.46
C ALA A 123 8.86 -23.57 -12.86
N THR A 124 8.51 -24.82 -12.56
CA THR A 124 7.22 -25.17 -11.96
C THR A 124 7.42 -26.00 -10.70
N LEU A 125 6.89 -25.56 -9.55
CA LEU A 125 6.79 -26.33 -8.32
C LEU A 125 5.35 -26.83 -8.15
N ASN A 126 5.16 -28.14 -8.31
CA ASN A 126 3.85 -28.81 -8.30
C ASN A 126 3.76 -29.83 -7.17
N GLY A 127 3.96 -29.36 -5.93
CA GLY A 127 3.81 -30.15 -4.71
C GLY A 127 5.12 -30.65 -4.08
N GLY A 128 6.27 -30.46 -4.73
CA GLY A 128 7.57 -30.84 -4.18
C GLY A 128 8.11 -29.85 -3.14
N SER A 129 9.28 -30.15 -2.59
CA SER A 129 9.97 -29.32 -1.61
C SER A 129 11.32 -28.85 -2.15
N ILE A 130 11.60 -27.56 -2.05
CA ILE A 130 12.91 -26.96 -2.33
C ILE A 130 13.40 -26.33 -1.02
N SER A 131 14.64 -26.65 -0.62
CA SER A 131 15.31 -26.08 0.54
C SER A 131 16.69 -25.56 0.14
N ALA A 132 16.96 -24.29 0.39
CA ALA A 132 18.23 -23.67 0.07
C ALA A 132 18.82 -22.99 1.32
N GLN A 133 20.09 -23.24 1.62
CA GLN A 133 20.78 -22.65 2.78
C GLN A 133 22.16 -22.10 2.40
N GLY A 134 22.57 -20.97 3.00
CA GLY A 134 23.87 -20.32 2.70
C GLY A 134 23.90 -18.82 3.04
N GLY A 135 24.86 -18.08 2.47
CA GLY A 135 24.98 -16.62 2.66
C GLY A 135 23.96 -15.82 1.83
N ASN A 136 24.20 -15.72 0.51
CA ASN A 136 23.25 -15.18 -0.48
C ASN A 136 22.59 -16.34 -1.21
N VAL A 137 21.31 -16.57 -0.95
CA VAL A 137 20.63 -17.81 -1.38
C VAL A 137 19.39 -17.51 -2.21
N TYR A 138 19.21 -18.25 -3.29
CA TYR A 138 18.01 -18.29 -4.10
C TYR A 138 17.41 -19.70 -4.07
N GLY A 139 16.11 -19.79 -3.81
CA GLY A 139 15.40 -21.05 -4.05
C GLY A 139 15.32 -21.34 -5.54
N ILE A 140 14.72 -20.41 -6.29
CA ILE A 140 14.64 -20.45 -7.76
C ILE A 140 15.11 -19.10 -8.30
N GLU A 141 16.04 -19.10 -9.25
CA GLU A 141 16.55 -17.89 -9.92
C GLU A 141 16.53 -18.09 -11.44
N LEU A 142 15.67 -17.36 -12.16
CA LEU A 142 15.62 -17.36 -13.63
C LEU A 142 16.00 -15.97 -14.16
N ARG A 143 16.97 -15.90 -15.07
CA ARG A 143 17.41 -14.69 -15.75
C ARG A 143 17.24 -14.85 -17.26
N ALA A 144 16.17 -14.28 -17.80
CA ALA A 144 15.81 -14.37 -19.20
C ALA A 144 16.08 -13.05 -19.94
N THR A 145 16.24 -13.09 -21.26
CA THR A 145 16.18 -11.89 -22.10
C THR A 145 14.73 -11.62 -22.55
N GLU A 146 13.92 -12.65 -22.83
CA GLU A 146 12.54 -12.48 -23.28
C GLU A 146 11.52 -12.83 -22.20
N THR A 147 11.55 -14.05 -21.66
CA THR A 147 10.52 -14.51 -20.71
C THR A 147 11.09 -15.39 -19.60
N ALA A 148 10.87 -14.99 -18.35
CA ALA A 148 11.13 -15.81 -17.17
C ALA A 148 9.82 -16.07 -16.42
N THR A 149 9.42 -17.33 -16.29
CA THR A 149 8.18 -17.72 -15.59
C THR A 149 8.44 -18.71 -14.47
N ILE A 150 7.93 -18.42 -13.27
CA ILE A 150 7.96 -19.34 -12.13
C ILE A 150 6.53 -19.60 -11.65
N ASP A 151 6.07 -20.85 -11.70
CA ASP A 151 4.76 -21.27 -11.22
C ASP A 151 4.89 -22.12 -9.94
N ILE A 152 4.32 -21.66 -8.83
CA ILE A 152 4.35 -22.34 -7.53
C ILE A 152 2.92 -22.76 -7.17
N ASN A 153 2.50 -23.91 -7.69
CA ASN A 153 1.11 -24.39 -7.60
C ASN A 153 0.81 -25.08 -6.26
N ALA A 154 1.82 -25.74 -5.69
CA ALA A 154 1.76 -26.44 -4.40
C ALA A 154 3.18 -26.77 -3.95
N GLY A 155 3.35 -27.20 -2.70
CA GLY A 155 4.65 -27.65 -2.17
C GLY A 155 5.28 -26.62 -1.24
N SER A 156 6.57 -26.78 -0.95
CA SER A 156 7.30 -25.88 -0.04
C SER A 156 8.58 -25.34 -0.66
N LEU A 157 8.84 -24.05 -0.47
CA LEU A 157 10.06 -23.36 -0.86
C LEU A 157 10.63 -22.68 0.39
N ALA A 158 11.66 -23.28 0.98
CA ALA A 158 12.31 -22.76 2.17
C ALA A 158 13.70 -22.22 1.80
N VAL A 159 13.97 -20.96 2.13
CA VAL A 159 15.27 -20.34 1.91
C VAL A 159 15.77 -19.74 3.22
N THR A 160 16.95 -20.18 3.65
CA THR A 160 17.60 -19.72 4.88
C THR A 160 18.96 -19.13 4.55
N GLY A 161 19.13 -17.82 4.77
CA GLY A 161 20.44 -17.20 4.64
C GLY A 161 20.63 -15.94 5.48
N GLU A 162 21.88 -15.46 5.47
CA GLU A 162 22.34 -14.36 6.34
C GLU A 162 22.27 -12.99 5.67
N ASP A 163 22.27 -12.92 4.33
CA ASP A 163 22.25 -11.67 3.57
C ASP A 163 21.38 -11.82 2.30
N SER A 164 20.33 -11.01 2.16
CA SER A 164 19.58 -10.81 0.90
C SER A 164 19.09 -12.10 0.20
N SER A 165 18.61 -13.08 0.96
CA SER A 165 18.12 -14.32 0.35
C SER A 165 16.79 -14.10 -0.38
N THR A 166 16.53 -14.84 -1.44
CA THR A 166 15.28 -14.74 -2.21
C THR A 166 14.64 -16.11 -2.38
N GLY A 167 13.35 -16.24 -2.07
CA GLY A 167 12.61 -17.48 -2.33
C GLY A 167 12.61 -17.81 -3.82
N ALA A 168 11.95 -16.98 -4.61
CA ALA A 168 11.90 -17.09 -6.07
C ALA A 168 12.19 -15.74 -6.75
N LEU A 169 13.08 -15.75 -7.75
CA LEU A 169 13.45 -14.58 -8.56
C LEU A 169 13.26 -14.90 -10.04
N ALA A 170 12.40 -14.15 -10.72
CA ALA A 170 12.28 -14.15 -12.17
C ALA A 170 12.78 -12.79 -12.70
N THR A 171 13.68 -12.78 -13.66
CA THR A 171 14.21 -11.55 -14.29
C THR A 171 14.11 -11.64 -15.80
N ALA A 172 13.65 -10.58 -16.47
CA ALA A 172 13.60 -10.47 -17.93
C ALA A 172 14.23 -9.15 -18.41
N ASP A 173 15.38 -9.20 -19.10
CA ASP A 173 16.21 -8.01 -19.36
C ASP A 173 16.03 -7.39 -20.76
N GLY A 174 15.35 -8.04 -21.69
CA GLY A 174 15.12 -7.53 -23.04
C GLY A 174 14.01 -6.48 -23.10
N ASP A 175 13.96 -5.68 -24.17
CA ASP A 175 13.09 -4.51 -24.31
C ASP A 175 11.60 -4.79 -24.04
N GLN A 176 11.13 -5.99 -24.37
CA GLN A 176 9.74 -6.47 -24.14
C GLN A 176 9.70 -7.62 -23.11
N GLY A 177 10.72 -7.68 -22.25
CA GLY A 177 10.97 -8.77 -21.33
C GLY A 177 9.82 -8.96 -20.35
N THR A 178 9.33 -10.19 -20.22
CA THR A 178 8.26 -10.56 -19.29
C THR A 178 8.81 -11.43 -18.16
N ALA A 179 8.75 -10.93 -16.93
CA ALA A 179 9.00 -11.71 -15.73
C ALA A 179 7.68 -11.97 -15.00
N SER A 180 7.36 -13.24 -14.75
CA SER A 180 6.13 -13.62 -14.07
C SER A 180 6.36 -14.66 -12.98
N ILE A 181 5.69 -14.46 -11.85
CA ILE A 181 5.61 -15.45 -10.77
C ILE A 181 4.13 -15.67 -10.41
N SER A 182 3.69 -16.92 -10.33
CA SER A 182 2.37 -17.28 -9.81
C SER A 182 2.50 -18.15 -8.55
N VAL A 183 1.71 -17.87 -7.53
CA VAL A 183 1.59 -18.66 -6.30
C VAL A 183 0.14 -19.07 -6.10
N GLU A 184 -0.12 -20.36 -6.10
CA GLU A 184 -1.46 -20.93 -6.06
C GLU A 184 -1.58 -22.06 -5.02
N GLY A 185 -2.81 -22.56 -4.86
CA GLY A 185 -3.09 -23.78 -4.11
C GLY A 185 -2.60 -23.73 -2.65
N THR A 186 -1.78 -24.71 -2.27
CA THR A 186 -1.24 -24.88 -0.91
C THR A 186 0.26 -24.64 -0.86
N ALA A 187 0.81 -23.82 -1.75
CA ALA A 187 2.22 -23.46 -1.74
C ALA A 187 2.62 -22.81 -0.40
N ALA A 188 3.79 -23.17 0.13
CA ALA A 188 4.36 -22.55 1.33
C ALA A 188 5.76 -22.01 1.00
N ILE A 189 5.93 -20.70 1.11
CA ILE A 189 7.21 -20.03 0.87
C ILE A 189 7.67 -19.45 2.21
N GLU A 190 8.86 -19.83 2.65
CA GLU A 190 9.46 -19.35 3.89
C GLU A 190 10.85 -18.79 3.61
N VAL A 191 11.05 -17.52 3.92
CA VAL A 191 12.35 -16.84 3.74
C VAL A 191 12.78 -16.19 5.05
N THR A 192 13.89 -16.67 5.62
CA THR A 192 14.33 -16.20 6.93
C THR A 192 14.85 -14.76 6.91
N ASP A 193 15.50 -14.36 5.82
CA ASP A 193 15.95 -12.99 5.59
C ASP A 193 15.97 -12.67 4.08
N GLY A 194 15.60 -11.45 3.70
CA GLY A 194 15.58 -10.99 2.32
C GLY A 194 14.18 -10.85 1.69
N VAL A 195 13.99 -11.40 0.49
CA VAL A 195 12.82 -11.23 -0.39
C VAL A 195 12.06 -12.55 -0.55
N GLY A 196 10.73 -12.57 -0.45
CA GLY A 196 9.95 -13.80 -0.61
C GLY A 196 9.95 -14.23 -2.06
N ILE A 197 9.28 -13.43 -2.89
CA ILE A 197 9.19 -13.61 -4.33
C ILE A 197 9.37 -12.28 -5.05
N ASP A 198 10.08 -12.31 -6.18
CA ASP A 198 10.52 -11.12 -6.90
C ASP A 198 10.45 -11.32 -8.42
N ALA A 199 9.56 -10.60 -9.09
CA ALA A 199 9.50 -10.54 -10.54
C ALA A 199 10.12 -9.22 -11.02
N ARG A 200 11.15 -9.28 -11.87
CA ARG A 200 11.87 -8.10 -12.37
C ARG A 200 11.89 -8.04 -13.88
N SER A 201 11.54 -6.90 -14.47
CA SER A 201 11.80 -6.64 -15.89
C SER A 201 12.64 -5.37 -16.03
N SER A 202 13.67 -5.38 -16.87
CA SER A 202 14.51 -4.20 -17.14
C SER A 202 14.38 -3.65 -18.57
N GLY A 203 13.48 -4.22 -19.36
CA GLY A 203 13.19 -3.76 -20.72
C GLY A 203 12.44 -2.44 -20.76
N GLU A 204 12.62 -1.67 -21.84
CA GLU A 204 11.85 -0.45 -22.10
C GLU A 204 10.35 -0.66 -21.83
N ASP A 205 9.71 -1.58 -22.55
CA ASP A 205 8.30 -1.95 -22.40
C ASP A 205 8.10 -3.22 -21.55
N GLY A 206 9.06 -3.48 -20.65
CA GLY A 206 9.12 -4.70 -19.86
C GLY A 206 7.92 -4.87 -18.91
N THR A 207 7.43 -6.11 -18.75
CA THR A 207 6.37 -6.43 -17.79
C THR A 207 6.89 -7.30 -16.65
N ALA A 208 6.69 -6.84 -15.42
CA ALA A 208 6.88 -7.63 -14.21
C ALA A 208 5.51 -7.93 -13.59
N SER A 209 5.21 -9.21 -13.36
CA SER A 209 3.90 -9.64 -12.84
C SER A 209 4.03 -10.65 -11.70
N LEU A 210 3.22 -10.45 -10.68
CA LEU A 210 3.06 -11.39 -9.57
C LEU A 210 1.58 -11.69 -9.37
N LEU A 211 1.21 -12.97 -9.36
CA LEU A 211 -0.16 -13.42 -9.07
C LEU A 211 -0.16 -14.34 -7.85
N ILE A 212 -1.00 -14.03 -6.86
CA ILE A 212 -1.16 -14.81 -5.63
C ILE A 212 -2.64 -15.15 -5.48
N SER A 213 -2.99 -16.40 -5.74
CA SER A 213 -4.37 -16.91 -5.59
C SER A 213 -4.53 -17.85 -4.40
N GLY A 214 -3.43 -18.29 -3.78
CA GLY A 214 -3.42 -19.22 -2.66
C GLY A 214 -2.07 -19.26 -1.94
N GLY A 215 -1.88 -20.29 -1.12
CA GLY A 215 -0.63 -20.52 -0.39
C GLY A 215 -0.37 -19.58 0.79
N SER A 216 0.81 -19.73 1.38
CA SER A 216 1.34 -18.90 2.46
C SER A 216 2.76 -18.44 2.16
N ILE A 217 3.02 -17.15 2.32
CA ILE A 217 4.35 -16.54 2.22
C ILE A 217 4.70 -15.97 3.59
N PHE A 218 5.81 -16.43 4.16
CA PHE A 218 6.32 -15.94 5.43
C PHE A 218 7.74 -15.43 5.26
N GLY A 219 8.03 -14.27 5.84
CA GLY A 219 9.42 -13.88 6.01
C GLY A 219 9.70 -12.79 7.01
N ALA A 220 10.95 -12.74 7.47
CA ALA A 220 11.39 -11.81 8.51
C ALA A 220 12.29 -10.67 7.98
N GLY A 221 12.64 -10.69 6.69
CA GLY A 221 13.42 -9.63 6.04
C GLY A 221 12.61 -8.37 5.70
N ALA A 222 13.31 -7.28 5.37
CA ALA A 222 12.73 -5.97 5.00
C ALA A 222 11.91 -5.98 3.69
N SER A 223 11.94 -7.06 2.90
CA SER A 223 11.17 -7.18 1.65
C SER A 223 10.62 -8.59 1.46
N ALA A 224 10.47 -9.37 2.53
CA ALA A 224 10.31 -10.83 2.40
C ALA A 224 8.93 -11.28 1.86
N GLY A 225 8.05 -10.35 1.45
CA GLY A 225 6.74 -10.62 0.89
C GLY A 225 6.84 -10.88 -0.60
N GLY A 226 6.01 -10.19 -1.38
CA GLY A 226 6.06 -10.21 -2.84
C GLY A 226 6.42 -8.85 -3.42
N THR A 227 7.42 -8.81 -4.29
CA THR A 227 7.78 -7.60 -5.06
C THR A 227 7.64 -7.89 -6.55
N ALA A 228 7.02 -6.97 -7.28
CA ALA A 228 7.09 -6.89 -8.73
C ALA A 228 7.75 -5.56 -9.10
N SER A 229 8.86 -5.62 -9.83
CA SER A 229 9.63 -4.43 -10.21
C SER A 229 9.83 -4.37 -11.71
N ALA A 230 9.37 -3.29 -12.34
CA ALA A 230 9.70 -2.99 -13.72
C ALA A 230 10.65 -1.78 -13.77
N VAL A 231 11.66 -1.84 -14.63
CA VAL A 231 12.68 -0.82 -14.89
C VAL A 231 12.74 -0.69 -16.42
N GLY A 232 12.76 0.53 -16.98
CA GLY A 232 12.54 0.73 -18.43
C GLY A 232 11.96 2.09 -18.85
N THR A 233 11.16 2.10 -19.93
CA THR A 233 10.35 3.21 -20.49
C THR A 233 9.09 2.63 -21.14
N GLY A 234 7.92 2.75 -20.52
CA GLY A 234 6.66 2.09 -20.93
C GLY A 234 6.33 0.78 -20.19
N GLY A 235 7.22 0.28 -19.35
CA GLY A 235 7.05 -0.98 -18.60
C GLY A 235 5.93 -0.96 -17.54
N ALA A 236 5.45 -2.14 -17.17
CA ALA A 236 4.38 -2.33 -16.19
C ALA A 236 4.81 -3.27 -15.05
N ALA A 237 4.64 -2.81 -13.81
CA ALA A 237 4.79 -3.62 -12.61
C ALA A 237 3.40 -3.91 -12.04
N THR A 238 2.99 -5.17 -12.06
CA THR A 238 1.63 -5.58 -11.68
C THR A 238 1.65 -6.66 -10.61
N ILE A 239 0.81 -6.49 -9.59
CA ILE A 239 0.58 -7.50 -8.55
C ILE A 239 -0.91 -7.76 -8.42
N GLY A 240 -1.32 -9.02 -8.47
CA GLY A 240 -2.67 -9.47 -8.18
C GLY A 240 -2.70 -10.41 -6.99
N MET A 241 -3.51 -10.11 -5.98
CA MET A 241 -3.79 -11.03 -4.86
C MET A 241 -5.30 -11.30 -4.80
N SER A 242 -5.71 -12.56 -4.94
CA SER A 242 -7.12 -12.99 -4.80
C SER A 242 -7.32 -13.97 -3.65
N GLY A 243 -6.24 -14.47 -3.06
CA GLY A 243 -6.26 -15.39 -1.93
C GLY A 243 -4.88 -15.53 -1.29
N GLY A 244 -4.74 -16.52 -0.40
CA GLY A 244 -3.49 -16.80 0.30
C GLY A 244 -3.26 -15.95 1.54
N THR A 245 -2.09 -16.14 2.16
CA THR A 245 -1.67 -15.44 3.39
C THR A 245 -0.24 -14.96 3.27
N ILE A 246 0.02 -13.70 3.59
CA ILE A 246 1.36 -13.09 3.60
C ILE A 246 1.62 -12.56 5.00
N VAL A 247 2.72 -12.97 5.63
CA VAL A 247 3.12 -12.51 6.97
C VAL A 247 4.57 -12.07 6.97
N MET A 248 4.77 -10.80 7.34
CA MET A 248 6.07 -10.14 7.38
C MET A 248 6.38 -9.64 8.78
N THR A 249 7.59 -9.86 9.29
CA THR A 249 7.98 -9.41 10.64
C THR A 249 9.24 -8.52 10.68
N GLY A 250 9.76 -8.13 9.52
CA GLY A 250 10.94 -7.28 9.41
C GLY A 250 10.65 -5.79 9.55
N GLN A 251 11.64 -5.00 9.98
CA GLN A 251 11.57 -3.53 9.86
C GLN A 251 11.55 -3.12 8.39
N ASN A 252 10.81 -2.05 8.08
CA ASN A 252 10.54 -1.59 6.71
C ASN A 252 9.98 -2.69 5.80
N SER A 253 9.33 -3.72 6.38
CA SER A 253 8.84 -4.84 5.60
C SER A 253 7.81 -4.41 4.58
N LEU A 254 7.89 -4.98 3.39
CA LEU A 254 6.92 -4.78 2.32
C LEU A 254 6.14 -6.07 2.08
N GLY A 255 4.82 -6.03 2.26
CA GLY A 255 3.94 -7.16 2.00
C GLY A 255 3.78 -7.41 0.50
N LEU A 256 3.18 -6.46 -0.22
CA LEU A 256 3.07 -6.42 -1.68
C LEU A 256 3.65 -5.12 -2.21
N GLY A 257 4.58 -5.18 -3.15
CA GLY A 257 5.24 -3.99 -3.73
C GLY A 257 5.33 -4.00 -5.24
N ALA A 258 4.50 -3.19 -5.91
CA ALA A 258 4.71 -2.86 -7.32
C ALA A 258 5.61 -1.62 -7.41
N VAL A 259 6.76 -1.74 -8.05
CA VAL A 259 7.73 -0.64 -8.18
C VAL A 259 8.11 -0.42 -9.63
N ASN A 260 8.03 0.82 -10.07
CA ASN A 260 8.39 1.24 -11.40
C ASN A 260 9.28 2.49 -11.38
N LEU A 261 10.38 2.50 -12.14
CA LEU A 261 11.41 3.55 -12.13
C LEU A 261 11.55 4.26 -13.49
N CYS A 262 10.48 4.24 -14.27
CA CYS A 262 10.52 4.20 -15.72
C CYS A 262 9.52 5.20 -16.30
N GLN A 263 9.79 5.85 -17.44
CA GLN A 263 8.93 6.91 -18.00
C GLN A 263 7.67 6.34 -18.64
N ASP A 264 6.51 6.97 -18.44
CA ASP A 264 5.17 6.56 -18.85
C ASP A 264 4.79 5.16 -18.37
N CYS A 265 5.19 4.83 -17.14
CA CYS A 265 5.09 3.48 -16.60
C CYS A 265 4.02 3.36 -15.52
N SER A 266 3.55 2.12 -15.32
CA SER A 266 2.53 1.85 -14.31
C SER A 266 3.05 0.91 -13.22
N ALA A 267 2.73 1.24 -11.98
CA ALA A 267 2.85 0.36 -10.82
C ALA A 267 1.44 0.10 -10.30
N THR A 268 0.93 -1.12 -10.45
CA THR A 268 -0.43 -1.47 -10.05
C THR A 268 -0.45 -2.64 -9.08
N VAL A 269 -1.16 -2.48 -7.96
CA VAL A 269 -1.51 -3.59 -7.07
C VAL A 269 -3.03 -3.74 -6.99
N THR A 270 -3.52 -4.95 -7.23
CA THR A 270 -4.94 -5.30 -7.09
C THR A 270 -5.09 -6.41 -6.05
N MET A 271 -5.83 -6.15 -4.98
CA MET A 271 -6.15 -7.11 -3.93
C MET A 271 -7.67 -7.33 -3.87
N SER A 272 -8.12 -8.54 -4.19
CA SER A 272 -9.54 -8.94 -4.18
C SER A 272 -9.87 -9.97 -3.08
N GLY A 273 -8.85 -10.43 -2.35
CA GLY A 273 -8.98 -11.39 -1.27
C GLY A 273 -7.65 -11.70 -0.60
N GLY A 274 -7.67 -12.66 0.33
CA GLY A 274 -6.50 -13.09 1.09
C GLY A 274 -6.25 -12.27 2.36
N SER A 275 -5.15 -12.58 3.05
CA SER A 275 -4.74 -11.91 4.29
C SER A 275 -3.29 -11.47 4.22
N LEU A 276 -3.03 -10.21 4.58
CA LEU A 276 -1.70 -9.63 4.62
C LEU A 276 -1.44 -9.05 6.01
N SER A 277 -0.34 -9.44 6.64
CA SER A 277 0.14 -8.88 7.90
C SER A 277 1.59 -8.46 7.78
N THR A 278 1.91 -7.20 8.06
CA THR A 278 3.31 -6.71 8.12
C THR A 278 3.59 -6.05 9.45
N ASN A 279 4.65 -6.49 10.12
CA ASN A 279 5.04 -5.98 11.42
C ASN A 279 6.48 -5.47 11.39
N GLY A 280 6.65 -4.19 11.73
CA GLY A 280 7.92 -3.51 11.86
C GLY A 280 7.77 -2.01 11.62
N ALA A 281 8.62 -1.19 12.25
CA ALA A 281 8.65 0.24 11.98
C ALA A 281 8.86 0.53 10.47
N GLY A 282 8.12 1.50 9.93
CA GLY A 282 8.16 1.90 8.52
C GLY A 282 7.59 0.87 7.54
N SER A 283 6.99 -0.22 8.02
CA SER A 283 6.49 -1.30 7.15
C SER A 283 5.28 -0.85 6.33
N LYS A 284 5.15 -1.44 5.15
CA LYS A 284 4.06 -1.19 4.21
C LYS A 284 3.35 -2.49 3.88
N GLY A 285 2.04 -2.45 3.99
CA GLY A 285 1.19 -3.57 3.60
C GLY A 285 1.21 -3.78 2.11
N VAL A 286 0.64 -2.81 1.40
CA VAL A 286 0.57 -2.74 -0.05
C VAL A 286 1.20 -1.44 -0.52
N GLN A 287 2.09 -1.53 -1.50
CA GLN A 287 2.73 -0.37 -2.11
C GLN A 287 2.65 -0.43 -3.63
N ALA A 288 2.26 0.68 -4.23
CA ALA A 288 2.51 1.01 -5.63
C ALA A 288 3.44 2.23 -5.66
N ASN A 289 4.55 2.14 -6.36
CA ASN A 289 5.51 3.23 -6.45
C ASN A 289 5.96 3.39 -7.91
N ALA A 290 5.66 4.54 -8.52
CA ALA A 290 6.01 4.86 -9.89
C ALA A 290 6.80 6.18 -9.91
N ASN A 291 8.10 6.14 -10.23
CA ASN A 291 9.01 7.29 -10.13
C ASN A 291 9.42 7.92 -11.47
N GLY A 292 8.86 7.48 -12.60
CA GLY A 292 9.18 8.09 -13.89
C GLY A 292 8.25 9.23 -14.28
N LEU A 293 8.61 9.92 -15.36
CA LEU A 293 7.74 10.90 -16.02
C LEU A 293 6.40 10.26 -16.37
N GLY A 294 5.28 10.99 -16.24
CA GLY A 294 3.98 10.50 -16.72
C GLY A 294 3.48 9.20 -16.07
N SER A 295 4.02 8.83 -14.91
CA SER A 295 3.83 7.49 -14.35
C SER A 295 2.69 7.41 -13.34
N ASP A 296 2.03 6.25 -13.33
CA ASP A 296 0.85 5.99 -12.52
C ASP A 296 1.14 4.92 -11.45
N ALA A 297 0.85 5.26 -10.19
CA ALA A 297 0.83 4.34 -9.06
C ALA A 297 -0.63 4.10 -8.63
N ALA A 298 -1.12 2.89 -8.81
CA ALA A 298 -2.50 2.51 -8.53
C ALA A 298 -2.60 1.33 -7.55
N ILE A 299 -3.46 1.47 -6.55
CA ILE A 299 -3.83 0.37 -5.63
C ILE A 299 -5.35 0.21 -5.64
N ASN A 300 -5.83 -1.00 -5.94
CA ASN A 300 -7.25 -1.34 -5.90
C ASN A 300 -7.49 -2.48 -4.91
N ILE A 301 -8.25 -2.24 -3.84
CA ILE A 301 -8.54 -3.23 -2.81
C ILE A 301 -10.04 -3.45 -2.73
N SER A 302 -10.52 -4.64 -3.09
CA SER A 302 -11.94 -5.01 -3.13
C SER A 302 -12.32 -6.15 -2.18
N GLY A 303 -11.32 -6.79 -1.57
CA GLY A 303 -11.54 -7.82 -0.56
C GLY A 303 -10.27 -8.21 0.19
N GLY A 304 -10.46 -8.95 1.28
CA GLY A 304 -9.38 -9.45 2.13
C GLY A 304 -9.11 -8.58 3.37
N THR A 305 -8.05 -8.93 4.11
CA THR A 305 -7.64 -8.24 5.33
C THR A 305 -6.21 -7.76 5.20
N LEU A 306 -5.94 -6.54 5.63
CA LEU A 306 -4.64 -5.91 5.63
C LEU A 306 -4.33 -5.36 7.02
N SER A 307 -3.32 -5.90 7.70
CA SER A 307 -2.92 -5.47 9.04
C SER A 307 -1.46 -5.07 9.07
N VAL A 308 -1.15 -3.82 9.39
CA VAL A 308 0.21 -3.32 9.48
C VAL A 308 0.48 -2.75 10.87
N THR A 309 1.62 -3.08 11.47
CA THR A 309 2.00 -2.60 12.81
C THR A 309 3.42 -2.08 12.82
N GLY A 310 3.64 -0.94 13.47
CA GLY A 310 4.93 -0.28 13.62
C GLY A 310 4.82 1.24 13.43
N ASN A 311 5.73 2.00 14.02
CA ASN A 311 5.77 3.46 13.83
C ASN A 311 5.97 3.80 12.35
N GLY A 312 5.17 4.73 11.82
CA GLY A 312 5.17 5.12 10.41
C GLY A 312 4.64 4.04 9.46
N ALA A 313 3.96 2.99 9.97
CA ALA A 313 3.43 1.93 9.13
C ALA A 313 2.33 2.47 8.20
N LYS A 314 2.28 1.95 6.97
CA LYS A 314 1.26 2.31 5.99
C LYS A 314 0.51 1.07 5.52
N GLY A 315 -0.81 1.06 5.62
CA GLY A 315 -1.65 -0.02 5.09
C GLY A 315 -1.47 -0.09 3.57
N ALA A 316 -2.05 0.87 2.87
CA ALA A 316 -1.87 1.07 1.44
C ALA A 316 -1.08 2.35 1.16
N SER A 317 -0.09 2.29 0.26
CA SER A 317 0.77 3.42 -0.09
C SER A 317 0.97 3.52 -1.61
N ALA A 318 0.33 4.49 -2.27
CA ALA A 318 0.55 4.82 -3.67
C ALA A 318 1.42 6.06 -3.79
N ILE A 319 2.51 6.00 -4.56
CA ILE A 319 3.46 7.12 -4.70
C ILE A 319 3.79 7.30 -6.19
N ALA A 320 3.47 8.47 -6.72
CA ALA A 320 3.88 8.93 -8.05
C ALA A 320 4.96 10.02 -7.90
N GLY A 321 6.21 9.63 -8.14
CA GLY A 321 7.42 10.38 -7.81
C GLY A 321 7.92 11.37 -8.88
N GLU A 322 8.97 12.11 -8.51
CA GLU A 322 9.41 13.37 -9.13
C GLU A 322 9.90 13.25 -10.58
N THR A 323 9.17 13.88 -11.50
CA THR A 323 9.73 14.64 -12.63
C THR A 323 8.66 15.60 -13.20
N ALA A 324 9.04 16.49 -14.13
CA ALA A 324 8.31 17.72 -14.50
C ALA A 324 6.90 17.57 -15.14
N GLU A 325 6.29 16.39 -15.15
CA GLU A 325 5.04 16.06 -15.85
C GLU A 325 4.00 15.40 -14.91
N GLN A 326 2.75 15.29 -15.37
CA GLN A 326 1.59 14.77 -14.62
C GLN A 326 1.75 13.28 -14.28
N GLY A 327 1.87 12.93 -13.00
CA GLY A 327 1.82 11.55 -12.52
C GLY A 327 0.65 11.35 -11.55
N THR A 328 0.07 10.15 -11.53
CA THR A 328 -1.13 9.86 -10.73
C THR A 328 -0.81 8.86 -9.61
N ALA A 329 -1.13 9.21 -8.37
CA ALA A 329 -1.18 8.27 -7.25
C ALA A 329 -2.63 8.05 -6.84
N SER A 330 -3.14 6.83 -7.00
CA SER A 330 -4.53 6.49 -6.69
C SER A 330 -4.64 5.26 -5.80
N ILE A 331 -5.53 5.36 -4.81
CA ILE A 331 -5.94 4.23 -3.97
C ILE A 331 -7.46 4.15 -4.00
N ILE A 332 -8.00 3.00 -4.36
CA ILE A 332 -9.43 2.70 -4.32
C ILE A 332 -9.64 1.53 -3.36
N VAL A 333 -10.51 1.72 -2.36
CA VAL A 333 -10.94 0.68 -1.43
C VAL A 333 -12.45 0.50 -1.57
N ASP A 334 -12.86 -0.68 -2.02
CA ASP A 334 -14.24 -1.06 -2.23
C ASP A 334 -14.60 -2.36 -1.47
N GLY A 335 -15.86 -2.76 -1.52
CA GLY A 335 -16.29 -4.07 -1.04
C GLY A 335 -16.19 -4.26 0.49
N THR A 336 -15.88 -5.48 0.93
CA THR A 336 -15.74 -5.86 2.35
C THR A 336 -14.26 -6.04 2.70
N VAL A 337 -13.55 -4.93 2.81
CA VAL A 337 -12.12 -4.86 3.13
C VAL A 337 -11.94 -4.43 4.58
N GLU A 338 -10.90 -4.96 5.25
CA GLU A 338 -10.43 -4.45 6.53
C GLU A 338 -8.97 -4.01 6.38
N ILE A 339 -8.68 -2.72 6.61
CA ILE A 339 -7.34 -2.16 6.68
C ILE A 339 -7.10 -1.70 8.12
N SER A 340 -6.10 -2.26 8.77
CA SER A 340 -5.70 -1.89 10.13
C SER A 340 -4.25 -1.43 10.14
N ALA A 341 -3.97 -0.25 10.68
CA ALA A 341 -2.62 0.29 10.78
C ALA A 341 -2.32 0.85 12.19
N TYR A 342 -1.28 0.33 12.86
CA TYR A 342 -1.00 0.66 14.25
C TYR A 342 0.41 1.20 14.42
N GLY A 343 0.56 2.34 15.09
CA GLY A 343 1.83 2.96 15.43
C GLY A 343 1.80 4.48 15.31
N GLU A 344 2.74 5.16 15.97
CA GLU A 344 2.92 6.61 15.82
C GLU A 344 3.10 6.98 14.34
N GLY A 345 2.32 7.95 13.85
CA GLY A 345 2.34 8.38 12.45
C GLY A 345 1.90 7.29 11.46
N ALA A 346 1.06 6.34 11.87
CA ALA A 346 0.54 5.31 10.97
C ALA A 346 -0.48 5.87 9.96
N PHE A 347 -0.58 5.22 8.80
CA PHE A 347 -1.53 5.57 7.73
C PHE A 347 -2.34 4.34 7.33
N GLY A 348 -3.67 4.48 7.23
CA GLY A 348 -4.51 3.44 6.62
C GLY A 348 -4.29 3.39 5.11
N ALA A 349 -4.59 4.50 4.43
CA ALA A 349 -4.34 4.70 3.00
C ALA A 349 -3.59 6.03 2.78
N PHE A 350 -2.52 5.99 1.98
CA PHE A 350 -1.65 7.13 1.69
C PHE A 350 -1.33 7.24 0.20
N ALA A 351 -1.79 8.31 -0.45
CA ALA A 351 -1.48 8.63 -1.84
C ALA A 351 -0.64 9.91 -1.93
N GLU A 352 0.44 9.89 -2.70
CA GLU A 352 1.34 11.04 -2.88
C GLU A 352 1.71 11.24 -4.35
N ALA A 353 1.54 12.46 -4.85
CA ALA A 353 1.97 12.87 -6.18
C ALA A 353 2.83 14.14 -6.11
N SER A 354 4.07 14.09 -6.61
CA SER A 354 5.02 15.21 -6.53
C SER A 354 5.33 15.89 -7.87
N GLY A 355 4.86 15.33 -8.99
CA GLY A 355 4.99 15.92 -10.33
C GLY A 355 4.14 17.18 -10.53
N SER A 356 4.52 18.03 -11.50
CA SER A 356 3.71 19.19 -11.89
C SER A 356 2.39 18.72 -12.50
N GLY A 357 1.26 19.22 -12.00
CA GLY A 357 -0.06 18.70 -12.35
C GLY A 357 -0.33 17.28 -11.83
N GLY A 358 0.48 16.79 -10.87
CA GLY A 358 0.29 15.46 -10.29
C GLY A 358 -1.01 15.36 -9.50
N GLU A 359 -1.65 14.20 -9.59
CA GLU A 359 -2.93 13.92 -8.96
C GLU A 359 -2.74 12.84 -7.88
N ALA A 360 -3.10 13.15 -6.64
CA ALA A 360 -3.14 12.20 -5.54
C ALA A 360 -4.60 11.99 -5.10
N SER A 361 -5.06 10.75 -5.09
CA SER A 361 -6.44 10.41 -4.74
C SER A 361 -6.56 9.18 -3.85
N VAL A 362 -7.47 9.25 -2.88
CA VAL A 362 -7.92 8.09 -2.09
C VAL A 362 -9.45 8.04 -2.13
N ALA A 363 -10.03 6.98 -2.66
CA ALA A 363 -11.46 6.73 -2.68
C ALA A 363 -11.82 5.53 -1.79
N LEU A 364 -12.77 5.73 -0.88
CA LEU A 364 -13.29 4.74 0.05
C LEU A 364 -14.78 4.53 -0.22
N ASP A 365 -15.09 3.51 -1.02
CA ASP A 365 -16.45 3.16 -1.44
C ASP A 365 -17.08 2.11 -0.51
N GLY A 366 -16.25 1.46 0.32
CA GLY A 366 -16.64 0.38 1.22
C GLY A 366 -15.56 0.08 2.27
N GLY A 367 -15.70 -1.08 2.91
CA GLY A 367 -14.72 -1.58 3.89
C GLY A 367 -14.65 -0.82 5.22
N SER A 368 -13.62 -1.15 6.00
CA SER A 368 -13.28 -0.53 7.27
C SER A 368 -11.79 -0.22 7.31
N VAL A 369 -11.46 1.02 7.66
CA VAL A 369 -10.10 1.50 7.88
C VAL A 369 -9.97 1.86 9.37
N VAL A 370 -9.12 1.15 10.09
CA VAL A 370 -8.88 1.36 11.52
C VAL A 370 -7.41 1.73 11.71
N VAL A 371 -7.14 2.88 12.31
CA VAL A 371 -5.78 3.35 12.50
C VAL A 371 -5.60 3.85 13.92
N GLU A 372 -4.50 3.47 14.58
CA GLU A 372 -4.23 3.91 15.96
C GLU A 372 -2.79 4.40 16.09
N GLY A 373 -2.61 5.56 16.70
CA GLY A 373 -1.32 6.17 17.01
C GLY A 373 -1.36 7.70 17.03
N GLU A 374 -0.45 8.32 17.78
CA GLU A 374 -0.23 9.76 17.72
C GLU A 374 0.09 10.20 16.29
N GLY A 375 -0.56 11.25 15.80
CA GLY A 375 -0.39 11.76 14.44
C GLY A 375 -0.81 10.78 13.34
N ALA A 376 -1.68 9.82 13.63
CA ALA A 376 -2.14 8.84 12.66
C ALA A 376 -3.14 9.41 11.63
N PHE A 377 -3.22 8.78 10.46
CA PHE A 377 -4.09 9.16 9.35
C PHE A 377 -4.93 7.98 8.86
N GLY A 378 -6.25 8.14 8.74
CA GLY A 378 -7.12 7.13 8.14
C GLY A 378 -6.88 7.03 6.63
N ALA A 379 -7.23 8.08 5.90
CA ALA A 379 -6.94 8.26 4.49
C ALA A 379 -6.29 9.62 4.25
N PHE A 380 -5.19 9.65 3.48
CA PHE A 380 -4.45 10.87 3.21
C PHE A 380 -3.97 10.91 1.74
N ALA A 381 -4.39 11.95 1.01
CA ALA A 381 -3.83 12.33 -0.29
C ALA A 381 -2.98 13.61 -0.20
N GLU A 382 -1.82 13.61 -0.87
CA GLU A 382 -0.88 14.74 -0.90
C GLU A 382 -0.42 15.04 -2.33
N ALA A 383 -0.61 16.28 -2.78
CA ALA A 383 -0.11 16.78 -4.05
C ALA A 383 0.86 17.93 -3.80
N SER A 384 2.14 17.75 -4.13
CA SER A 384 3.20 18.72 -3.80
C SER A 384 3.74 19.51 -5.00
N GLY A 385 3.54 19.01 -6.22
CA GLY A 385 3.92 19.70 -7.45
C GLY A 385 2.94 20.81 -7.85
N PRO A 386 3.37 21.82 -8.63
CA PRO A 386 2.50 22.95 -8.96
C PRO A 386 1.34 22.55 -9.87
N GLY A 387 0.15 23.10 -9.59
CA GLY A 387 -1.08 22.80 -10.32
C GLY A 387 -1.60 21.37 -10.12
N GLY A 388 -1.12 20.65 -9.11
CA GLY A 388 -1.61 19.31 -8.76
C GLY A 388 -2.96 19.34 -8.04
N GLU A 389 -3.49 18.14 -7.79
CA GLU A 389 -4.77 17.95 -7.09
C GLU A 389 -4.64 16.83 -6.06
N ALA A 390 -5.02 17.12 -4.81
CA ALA A 390 -5.15 16.13 -3.75
C ALA A 390 -6.63 15.92 -3.42
N SER A 391 -7.10 14.68 -3.46
CA SER A 391 -8.50 14.37 -3.17
C SER A 391 -8.67 13.15 -2.27
N VAL A 392 -9.62 13.23 -1.34
CA VAL A 392 -10.10 12.07 -0.58
C VAL A 392 -11.62 11.99 -0.68
N ALA A 393 -12.16 10.83 -1.02
CA ALA A 393 -13.60 10.59 -1.11
C ALA A 393 -14.02 9.44 -0.19
N LEU A 394 -15.12 9.62 0.53
CA LEU A 394 -15.79 8.58 1.33
C LEU A 394 -17.26 8.48 0.90
N ASP A 395 -17.54 7.45 0.10
CA ASP A 395 -18.89 7.16 -0.42
C ASP A 395 -19.55 6.02 0.38
N GLY A 396 -18.75 5.21 1.08
CA GLY A 396 -19.23 4.10 1.91
C GLY A 396 -18.19 3.62 2.92
N GLY A 397 -18.55 2.61 3.72
CA GLY A 397 -17.63 2.03 4.70
C GLY A 397 -17.44 2.84 5.99
N SER A 398 -16.33 2.61 6.68
CA SER A 398 -16.00 3.25 7.96
C SER A 398 -14.51 3.58 8.07
N VAL A 399 -14.20 4.74 8.65
CA VAL A 399 -12.84 5.16 9.01
C VAL A 399 -12.83 5.48 10.50
N ALA A 400 -12.01 4.77 11.27
CA ALA A 400 -11.82 4.99 12.70
C ALA A 400 -10.34 5.30 12.97
N VAL A 401 -10.05 6.45 13.55
CA VAL A 401 -8.66 6.85 13.86
C VAL A 401 -8.53 7.32 15.30
N ASP A 402 -7.66 6.69 16.08
CA ASP A 402 -7.43 7.05 17.48
C ASP A 402 -5.99 7.54 17.71
N GLY A 403 -5.82 8.66 18.40
CA GLY A 403 -4.54 9.22 18.78
C GLY A 403 -4.52 10.75 18.85
N GLU A 404 -3.60 11.30 19.65
CA GLU A 404 -3.38 12.75 19.68
C GLU A 404 -2.99 13.27 18.29
N GLY A 405 -3.63 14.34 17.82
CA GLY A 405 -3.39 14.91 16.49
C GLY A 405 -3.81 14.00 15.32
N ALA A 406 -4.53 12.91 15.59
CA ALA A 406 -4.98 11.99 14.55
C ALA A 406 -5.97 12.65 13.57
N THR A 407 -5.94 12.25 12.30
CA THR A 407 -6.86 12.74 11.28
C THR A 407 -7.56 11.61 10.54
N GLY A 408 -8.88 11.67 10.40
CA GLY A 408 -9.67 10.67 9.69
C GLY A 408 -9.40 10.69 8.20
N LEU A 409 -9.83 11.76 7.53
CA LEU A 409 -9.63 11.99 6.09
C LEU A 409 -8.82 13.27 5.90
N ARG A 410 -7.77 13.23 5.06
CA ARG A 410 -6.89 14.36 4.81
C ARG A 410 -6.56 14.56 3.33
N ALA A 411 -6.72 15.77 2.82
CA ALA A 411 -6.17 16.18 1.53
C ALA A 411 -5.27 17.41 1.68
N ASN A 412 -4.04 17.34 1.20
CA ASN A 412 -3.09 18.47 1.21
C ASN A 412 -2.66 18.82 -0.22
N GLY A 413 -2.88 20.07 -0.62
CA GLY A 413 -2.34 20.64 -1.84
C GLY A 413 -1.27 21.69 -1.55
N TYR A 414 -0.05 21.50 -2.03
CA TYR A 414 1.03 22.49 -1.94
C TYR A 414 1.32 23.13 -3.29
N SER A 415 2.12 24.20 -3.31
CA SER A 415 2.70 24.77 -4.54
C SER A 415 1.68 25.22 -5.60
N SER A 416 0.49 25.67 -5.22
CA SER A 416 -0.69 26.03 -6.06
C SER A 416 -1.60 24.87 -6.44
N SER A 417 -1.44 23.74 -5.75
CA SER A 417 -2.35 22.61 -5.87
C SER A 417 -3.68 22.85 -5.16
N ASN A 418 -4.72 22.18 -5.65
CA ASN A 418 -6.02 22.13 -4.99
C ASN A 418 -6.09 20.95 -4.02
N SER A 419 -6.92 21.08 -3.00
CA SER A 419 -7.26 19.98 -2.10
C SER A 419 -8.78 19.88 -1.92
N ALA A 420 -9.29 18.65 -1.92
CA ALA A 420 -10.70 18.38 -1.73
C ALA A 420 -10.93 17.14 -0.87
N VAL A 421 -11.89 17.22 0.04
CA VAL A 421 -12.44 16.02 0.69
C VAL A 421 -13.94 15.96 0.48
N THR A 422 -14.45 14.81 0.06
CA THR A 422 -15.89 14.56 -0.13
C THR A 422 -16.36 13.42 0.76
N VAL A 423 -17.48 13.62 1.45
CA VAL A 423 -18.15 12.59 2.26
C VAL A 423 -19.62 12.52 1.86
N ASP A 424 -19.96 11.56 1.03
CA ASP A 424 -21.33 11.32 0.57
C ASP A 424 -21.99 10.13 1.27
N GLY A 425 -21.21 9.30 1.97
CA GLY A 425 -21.68 8.19 2.78
C GLY A 425 -20.72 7.77 3.89
N GLY A 426 -20.92 6.55 4.41
CA GLY A 426 -20.05 5.96 5.43
C GLY A 426 -20.02 6.67 6.78
N SER A 427 -18.99 6.37 7.58
CA SER A 427 -18.75 6.99 8.88
C SER A 427 -17.28 7.29 9.12
N VAL A 428 -16.97 8.47 9.65
CA VAL A 428 -15.64 8.84 10.16
C VAL A 428 -15.74 9.03 11.67
N SER A 429 -14.92 8.31 12.43
CA SER A 429 -14.79 8.46 13.88
C SER A 429 -13.33 8.78 14.21
N THR A 430 -13.09 9.88 14.92
CA THR A 430 -11.74 10.23 15.37
C THR A 430 -11.70 10.58 16.84
N SER A 431 -10.65 10.17 17.53
CA SER A 431 -10.49 10.44 18.97
C SER A 431 -9.06 10.82 19.31
N GLY A 432 -8.91 11.71 20.28
CA GLY A 432 -7.63 12.23 20.74
C GLY A 432 -7.61 13.76 20.78
N ASP A 433 -6.78 14.34 21.64
CA ASP A 433 -6.62 15.80 21.68
C ASP A 433 -6.09 16.30 20.33
N ASN A 434 -6.59 17.43 19.86
CA ASN A 434 -6.30 18.01 18.54
C ASN A 434 -6.65 17.09 17.35
N ALA A 435 -7.43 16.02 17.55
CA ALA A 435 -7.83 15.14 16.45
C ALA A 435 -8.78 15.86 15.47
N ILE A 436 -8.77 15.45 14.21
CA ILE A 436 -9.59 16.03 13.15
C ILE A 436 -10.35 14.92 12.41
N GLY A 437 -11.67 15.01 12.25
CA GLY A 437 -12.43 14.07 11.44
C GLY A 437 -12.05 14.16 9.97
N VAL A 438 -12.26 15.34 9.38
CA VAL A 438 -12.01 15.63 7.97
C VAL A 438 -11.19 16.91 7.84
N HIS A 439 -10.07 16.85 7.12
CA HIS A 439 -9.15 17.96 6.95
C HIS A 439 -8.79 18.17 5.48
N SER A 440 -9.01 19.38 4.97
CA SER A 440 -8.51 19.80 3.67
C SER A 440 -7.62 21.02 3.87
N THR A 441 -6.41 20.99 3.32
CA THR A 441 -5.44 22.09 3.41
C THR A 441 -4.88 22.43 2.04
N ALA A 442 -4.75 23.72 1.74
CA ALA A 442 -4.00 24.17 0.58
C ALA A 442 -3.04 25.31 0.94
N GLU A 443 -1.84 25.24 0.38
CA GLU A 443 -0.73 26.19 0.61
C GLU A 443 -0.24 26.74 -0.73
N ALA A 444 -0.79 27.89 -1.16
CA ALA A 444 -0.25 28.79 -2.20
C ALA A 444 -1.32 29.72 -2.78
N THR A 445 -0.86 30.83 -3.36
CA THR A 445 -1.68 31.77 -4.13
C THR A 445 -2.48 31.05 -5.22
N GLY A 446 -3.80 31.22 -5.20
CA GLY A 446 -4.73 30.67 -6.16
C GLY A 446 -5.19 29.24 -5.88
N GLY A 447 -4.60 28.58 -4.88
CA GLY A 447 -5.04 27.26 -4.42
C GLY A 447 -6.48 27.32 -3.89
N LYS A 448 -7.16 26.18 -3.94
CA LYS A 448 -8.49 25.98 -3.37
C LYS A 448 -8.48 24.79 -2.45
N THR A 449 -9.08 24.95 -1.28
CA THR A 449 -9.36 23.85 -0.38
C THR A 449 -10.86 23.74 -0.17
N SER A 450 -11.42 22.54 -0.36
CA SER A 450 -12.83 22.28 -0.16
C SER A 450 -13.08 21.04 0.68
N VAL A 451 -14.19 21.08 1.42
CA VAL A 451 -14.82 19.90 2.03
C VAL A 451 -16.29 19.89 1.65
N THR A 452 -16.77 18.78 1.09
CA THR A 452 -18.17 18.58 0.72
C THR A 452 -18.77 17.43 1.52
N ILE A 453 -19.89 17.67 2.20
CA ILE A 453 -20.61 16.67 2.99
C ILE A 453 -22.02 16.50 2.40
N GLY A 454 -22.21 15.47 1.58
CA GLY A 454 -23.52 15.06 1.06
C GLY A 454 -24.28 14.11 1.98
N GLY A 455 -23.56 13.36 2.82
CA GLY A 455 -24.14 12.31 3.66
C GLY A 455 -23.22 11.84 4.79
N GLY A 456 -23.43 10.60 5.24
CA GLY A 456 -22.59 9.94 6.25
C GLY A 456 -22.67 10.54 7.66
N SER A 457 -21.73 10.11 8.53
CA SER A 457 -21.57 10.63 9.88
C SER A 457 -20.10 10.88 10.22
N ILE A 458 -19.79 12.05 10.76
CA ILE A 458 -18.47 12.43 11.28
C ILE A 458 -18.62 12.65 12.79
N SER A 459 -17.85 11.92 13.59
CA SER A 459 -17.78 12.06 15.04
C SER A 459 -16.34 12.27 15.46
N THR A 460 -16.05 13.36 16.17
CA THR A 460 -14.69 13.63 16.66
C THR A 460 -14.71 13.97 18.15
N GLU A 461 -13.81 13.36 18.92
CA GLU A 461 -13.74 13.52 20.37
C GLU A 461 -12.32 13.90 20.82
N GLY A 462 -12.20 14.90 21.69
CA GLY A 462 -10.92 15.35 22.24
C GLY A 462 -10.86 16.86 22.42
N THR A 463 -9.94 17.32 23.27
CA THR A 463 -9.72 18.76 23.50
C THR A 463 -9.20 19.39 22.22
N ALA A 464 -9.72 20.57 21.87
CA ALA A 464 -9.35 21.30 20.65
C ALA A 464 -9.47 20.47 19.36
N SER A 465 -10.35 19.49 19.34
CA SER A 465 -10.58 18.62 18.19
C SER A 465 -11.58 19.22 17.20
N HIS A 466 -11.53 18.81 15.93
CA HIS A 466 -12.36 19.38 14.88
C HIS A 466 -13.08 18.31 14.06
N GLY A 467 -14.38 18.48 13.80
CA GLY A 467 -15.12 17.54 12.96
C GLY A 467 -14.70 17.69 11.50
N VAL A 468 -14.89 18.89 10.96
CA VAL A 468 -14.47 19.29 9.62
C VAL A 468 -13.59 20.52 9.70
N PHE A 469 -12.44 20.51 9.03
CA PHE A 469 -11.53 21.64 8.94
C PHE A 469 -11.08 21.86 7.49
N ALA A 470 -11.43 23.02 6.92
CA ALA A 470 -10.88 23.51 5.66
C ALA A 470 -9.94 24.68 5.93
N ASN A 471 -8.70 24.61 5.47
CA ASN A 471 -7.65 25.54 5.84
C ASN A 471 -6.79 26.02 4.66
N MET A 472 -6.75 27.33 4.44
CA MET A 472 -6.00 27.93 3.33
C MET A 472 -4.89 28.84 3.85
N TYR A 473 -3.66 28.56 3.43
CA TYR A 473 -2.47 29.37 3.70
C TYR A 473 -1.99 30.01 2.39
N ALA A 474 -2.59 31.15 2.03
CA ALA A 474 -2.30 31.79 0.75
C ALA A 474 -2.61 33.27 0.79
N TYR A 475 -1.99 34.04 -0.10
CA TYR A 475 -2.43 35.42 -0.36
C TYR A 475 -3.88 35.37 -0.87
N GLU A 476 -4.08 34.90 -2.10
CA GLU A 476 -5.41 34.62 -2.66
C GLU A 476 -5.74 33.13 -2.55
N GLY A 477 -7.00 32.81 -2.26
CA GLY A 477 -7.46 31.42 -2.20
C GLY A 477 -8.85 31.30 -1.59
N THR A 478 -9.39 30.08 -1.61
CA THR A 478 -10.70 29.81 -1.00
C THR A 478 -10.66 28.57 -0.11
N ALA A 479 -11.18 28.70 1.11
CA ALA A 479 -11.50 27.59 1.99
C ALA A 479 -13.03 27.44 2.06
N THR A 480 -13.57 26.35 1.52
CA THR A 480 -15.02 26.13 1.43
C THR A 480 -15.44 24.85 2.14
N VAL A 481 -16.50 24.92 2.95
CA VAL A 481 -17.18 23.75 3.50
C VAL A 481 -18.64 23.79 3.07
N ASP A 482 -19.08 22.82 2.29
CA ASP A 482 -20.46 22.73 1.81
C ASP A 482 -21.14 21.48 2.38
N ILE A 483 -22.21 21.68 3.15
CA ILE A 483 -22.95 20.63 3.86
C ILE A 483 -24.38 20.61 3.32
N SER A 484 -24.76 19.50 2.71
CA SER A 484 -26.11 19.28 2.19
C SER A 484 -26.84 18.12 2.88
N GLY A 485 -26.12 17.28 3.62
CA GLY A 485 -26.67 16.17 4.40
C GLY A 485 -25.72 15.72 5.50
N GLY A 486 -25.97 14.51 6.02
CA GLY A 486 -25.12 13.88 7.04
C GLY A 486 -25.25 14.43 8.45
N THR A 487 -24.37 13.95 9.34
CA THR A 487 -24.25 14.43 10.73
C THR A 487 -22.79 14.68 11.04
N ILE A 488 -22.47 15.85 11.60
CA ILE A 488 -21.15 16.23 12.10
C ILE A 488 -21.31 16.51 13.58
N SER A 489 -20.60 15.75 14.42
CA SER A 489 -20.62 15.91 15.87
C SER A 489 -19.22 16.02 16.42
N THR A 490 -18.97 16.98 17.30
CA THR A 490 -17.73 17.05 18.07
C THR A 490 -18.00 17.04 19.56
N SER A 491 -17.07 16.47 20.33
CA SER A 491 -17.07 16.58 21.78
C SER A 491 -15.68 16.92 22.34
N GLY A 492 -15.62 17.86 23.28
CA GLY A 492 -14.39 18.29 23.93
C GLY A 492 -14.31 19.81 24.06
N ALA A 493 -13.50 20.28 25.02
CA ALA A 493 -13.31 21.71 25.22
C ALA A 493 -12.63 22.33 24.00
N SER A 494 -13.08 23.51 23.57
CA SER A 494 -12.59 24.23 22.39
C SER A 494 -12.70 23.47 21.07
N ALA A 495 -13.54 22.43 21.00
CA ALA A 495 -13.75 21.66 19.79
C ALA A 495 -14.66 22.40 18.80
N ASP A 496 -14.34 22.37 17.50
CA ASP A 496 -15.21 22.96 16.47
C ASP A 496 -15.81 21.87 15.59
N ALA A 497 -17.13 21.82 15.44
CA ALA A 497 -17.73 20.85 14.53
C ALA A 497 -17.36 21.15 13.07
N VAL A 498 -17.40 22.42 12.68
CA VAL A 498 -16.94 22.89 11.37
C VAL A 498 -16.06 24.11 11.55
N ARG A 499 -14.86 24.08 10.98
CA ARG A 499 -13.95 25.22 10.91
C ARG A 499 -13.55 25.49 9.46
N ALA A 500 -13.75 26.73 9.01
CA ALA A 500 -13.13 27.25 7.80
C ALA A 500 -12.16 28.36 8.19
N ALA A 501 -10.87 28.17 7.89
CA ALA A 501 -9.83 29.14 8.23
C ALA A 501 -9.05 29.58 6.99
N ILE A 502 -8.69 30.85 6.98
CA ILE A 502 -7.80 31.45 5.99
C ILE A 502 -6.72 32.24 6.72
N GLU A 503 -5.49 32.07 6.26
CA GLU A 503 -4.33 32.86 6.67
C GLU A 503 -3.79 33.56 5.42
N GLY A 504 -4.34 34.74 5.13
CA GLY A 504 -4.27 35.33 3.80
C GLY A 504 -4.90 36.70 3.67
N THR A 505 -4.56 37.40 2.59
CA THR A 505 -5.11 38.71 2.20
C THR A 505 -5.86 38.52 0.89
N TYR A 506 -7.15 38.85 0.79
CA TYR A 506 -8.03 38.52 -0.35
C TYR A 506 -8.46 37.05 -0.45
N ALA A 507 -8.29 36.27 0.63
CA ALA A 507 -8.81 34.92 0.70
C ALA A 507 -10.29 34.91 1.11
N ILE A 508 -10.99 33.81 0.82
CA ILE A 508 -12.40 33.63 1.19
C ILE A 508 -12.56 32.36 2.01
N ALA A 509 -13.12 32.49 3.21
CA ALA A 509 -13.61 31.38 4.02
C ALA A 509 -15.13 31.29 3.88
N ARG A 510 -15.66 30.15 3.45
CA ARG A 510 -17.11 29.95 3.28
C ARG A 510 -17.57 28.65 3.92
N VAL A 511 -18.67 28.73 4.67
CA VAL A 511 -19.43 27.57 5.12
C VAL A 511 -20.86 27.68 4.62
N THR A 512 -21.35 26.66 3.92
CA THR A 512 -22.74 26.57 3.47
C THR A 512 -23.39 25.35 4.12
N VAL A 513 -24.53 25.53 4.78
CA VAL A 513 -25.36 24.47 5.34
C VAL A 513 -26.74 24.55 4.71
N SER A 514 -27.05 23.59 3.84
CA SER A 514 -28.35 23.46 3.17
C SER A 514 -29.17 22.26 3.70
N GLY A 515 -28.55 21.39 4.50
CA GLY A 515 -29.16 20.24 5.15
C GLY A 515 -28.23 19.61 6.19
N GLY A 516 -28.61 18.46 6.75
CA GLY A 516 -27.81 17.74 7.75
C GLY A 516 -27.91 18.29 9.17
N ASN A 517 -27.06 17.76 10.06
CA ASN A 517 -26.95 18.18 11.46
C ASN A 517 -25.49 18.50 11.82
N VAL A 518 -25.24 19.69 12.34
CA VAL A 518 -23.94 20.14 12.85
C VAL A 518 -24.07 20.39 14.35
N HIS A 519 -23.31 19.66 15.15
CA HIS A 519 -23.37 19.74 16.60
C HIS A 519 -21.98 19.79 17.23
N ALA A 520 -21.78 20.74 18.15
CA ALA A 520 -20.59 20.79 19.00
C ALA A 520 -20.98 20.69 20.47
N ALA A 521 -20.26 19.86 21.23
CA ALA A 521 -20.43 19.71 22.67
C ALA A 521 -19.10 19.95 23.40
N GLY A 522 -19.12 20.77 24.44
CA GLY A 522 -17.96 21.07 25.27
C GLY A 522 -17.79 22.56 25.51
N ASP A 523 -17.00 22.91 26.52
CA ASP A 523 -16.78 24.31 26.89
C ASP A 523 -16.00 25.03 25.78
N ASP A 524 -16.39 26.27 25.47
CA ASP A 524 -15.82 27.09 24.39
C ASP A 524 -15.85 26.46 22.99
N SER A 525 -16.66 25.41 22.79
CA SER A 525 -16.83 24.74 21.49
C SER A 525 -17.66 25.56 20.51
N ASN A 526 -17.45 25.37 19.20
CA ASN A 526 -18.24 26.05 18.17
C ASN A 526 -18.85 25.05 17.19
N ALA A 527 -20.14 25.18 16.88
CA ALA A 527 -20.72 24.35 15.82
C ALA A 527 -20.16 24.76 14.45
N ILE A 528 -20.08 26.07 14.18
CA ILE A 528 -19.42 26.63 12.99
C ILE A 528 -18.47 27.74 13.42
N ALA A 529 -17.21 27.65 13.03
CA ALA A 529 -16.19 28.67 13.20
C ALA A 529 -15.65 29.12 11.83
N VAL A 530 -15.69 30.43 11.58
CA VAL A 530 -15.04 31.05 10.41
C VAL A 530 -13.96 32.02 10.89
N ILE A 531 -12.72 31.72 10.53
CA ILE A 531 -11.55 32.44 11.01
C ILE A 531 -10.82 33.07 9.83
N THR A 532 -10.76 34.39 9.81
CA THR A 532 -9.95 35.15 8.85
C THR A 532 -8.76 35.77 9.57
N LYS A 533 -7.54 35.31 9.26
CA LYS A 533 -6.31 35.87 9.80
C LYS A 533 -5.59 36.67 8.72
N GLU A 534 -5.00 37.79 9.14
CA GLU A 534 -4.08 38.57 8.32
C GLU A 534 -2.80 37.74 8.05
N ALA A 535 -2.35 37.72 6.79
CA ALA A 535 -1.05 37.14 6.45
C ALA A 535 0.08 37.94 7.14
N PRO A 536 1.16 37.30 7.60
CA PRO A 536 2.31 38.02 8.14
C PRO A 536 2.95 38.90 7.07
N SER A 537 2.60 40.20 7.11
CA SER A 537 3.22 41.33 6.42
C SER A 537 3.52 41.13 4.93
N CYS A 538 2.56 41.44 4.05
CA CYS A 538 2.93 42.02 2.77
C CYS A 538 3.10 43.53 2.98
N ASP A 539 4.23 44.11 2.56
CA ASP A 539 4.46 45.56 2.56
C ASP A 539 3.67 46.19 1.38
N CYS A 540 2.36 45.91 1.36
CA CYS A 540 1.40 46.38 0.39
C CYS A 540 0.93 47.76 0.85
N GLY A 541 1.52 48.83 0.31
CA GLY A 541 1.29 50.23 0.73
C GLY A 541 -0.14 50.79 0.60
N ASP A 542 -1.18 49.95 0.52
CA ASP A 542 -2.57 50.28 0.23
C ASP A 542 -3.53 49.85 1.37
N GLY A 543 -3.31 50.31 2.61
CA GLY A 543 -4.27 50.13 3.72
C GLY A 543 -4.55 48.67 4.13
N PRO A 544 -5.37 48.44 5.17
CA PRO A 544 -5.73 47.09 5.59
C PRO A 544 -6.68 46.47 4.57
N VAL A 545 -6.16 45.56 3.76
CA VAL A 545 -6.95 44.68 2.90
C VAL A 545 -7.12 43.36 3.62
N GLY A 546 -8.33 43.08 4.07
CA GLY A 546 -8.63 41.84 4.78
C GLY A 546 -9.21 40.78 3.86
N SER A 547 -9.74 39.76 4.49
CA SER A 547 -10.29 38.59 3.82
C SER A 547 -11.77 38.41 4.18
N ASP A 548 -12.51 37.68 3.35
CA ASP A 548 -13.96 37.55 3.53
C ASP A 548 -14.32 36.22 4.19
N GLY A 549 -15.12 36.28 5.25
CA GLY A 549 -15.75 35.12 5.87
C GLY A 549 -17.24 35.08 5.56
N THR A 550 -17.81 33.93 5.23
CA THR A 550 -19.24 33.80 4.96
C THR A 550 -19.78 32.51 5.54
N VAL A 551 -20.89 32.61 6.26
CA VAL A 551 -21.70 31.46 6.70
C VAL A 551 -23.11 31.63 6.13
N VAL A 552 -23.59 30.61 5.42
CA VAL A 552 -24.96 30.54 4.92
C VAL A 552 -25.61 29.29 5.48
N ILE A 553 -26.69 29.44 6.24
CA ILE A 553 -27.48 28.33 6.81
C ILE A 553 -28.88 28.44 6.21
N ASP A 554 -29.17 27.70 5.14
CA ASP A 554 -30.47 27.68 4.45
C ASP A 554 -31.25 26.37 4.65
N GLY A 555 -30.75 25.49 5.52
CA GLY A 555 -31.41 24.26 5.94
C GLY A 555 -30.65 23.57 7.07
N GLY A 556 -31.15 22.41 7.50
CA GLY A 556 -30.49 21.58 8.52
C GLY A 556 -30.55 22.14 9.95
N THR A 557 -29.77 21.52 10.84
CA THR A 557 -29.62 21.94 12.23
C THR A 557 -28.18 22.32 12.55
N VAL A 558 -27.98 23.42 13.27
CA VAL A 558 -26.68 23.88 13.80
C VAL A 558 -26.85 24.14 15.28
N SER A 559 -26.09 23.46 16.13
CA SER A 559 -26.24 23.59 17.58
C SER A 559 -24.94 23.45 18.34
N ALA A 560 -24.81 24.17 19.45
CA ALA A 560 -23.69 24.05 20.36
C ALA A 560 -24.18 23.91 21.82
N THR A 561 -23.46 23.13 22.62
CA THR A 561 -23.73 22.93 24.05
C THR A 561 -22.44 22.94 24.86
N GLY A 562 -22.49 23.47 26.08
CA GLY A 562 -21.32 23.67 26.94
C GLY A 562 -21.16 25.13 27.36
N GLU A 563 -20.37 25.39 28.40
CA GLU A 563 -20.15 26.75 28.88
C GLU A 563 -19.37 27.55 27.81
N GLY A 564 -19.85 28.74 27.44
CA GLY A 564 -19.20 29.57 26.42
C GLY A 564 -19.26 29.01 25.00
N SER A 565 -20.00 27.93 24.74
CA SER A 565 -20.13 27.36 23.39
C SER A 565 -20.97 28.24 22.46
N ARG A 566 -20.67 28.25 21.16
CA ARG A 566 -21.37 29.08 20.16
C ARG A 566 -21.88 28.25 18.99
N ALA A 567 -23.10 28.52 18.53
CA ALA A 567 -23.61 27.94 17.30
C ALA A 567 -22.84 28.47 16.07
N VAL A 568 -22.54 29.77 16.05
CA VAL A 568 -21.70 30.37 15.00
C VAL A 568 -20.71 31.34 15.63
N TYR A 569 -19.44 31.17 15.29
CA TYR A 569 -18.33 32.02 15.71
C TYR A 569 -17.59 32.59 14.50
N PHE A 570 -17.37 33.91 14.52
CA PHE A 570 -16.49 34.59 13.58
C PHE A 570 -15.30 35.21 14.31
N LEU A 571 -14.12 35.06 13.72
CA LEU A 571 -12.94 35.85 14.08
C LEU A 571 -12.48 36.65 12.85
N ALA A 572 -12.69 37.96 12.88
CA ALA A 572 -12.24 38.90 11.85
C ALA A 572 -11.01 39.69 12.34
N ARG A 573 -10.03 39.89 11.47
CA ARG A 573 -8.93 40.84 11.67
C ARG A 573 -9.07 42.06 10.76
N ASP A 574 -8.13 42.99 10.86
CA ASP A 574 -8.16 44.27 10.14
C ASP A 574 -8.51 44.11 8.66
N GLY A 575 -9.52 44.87 8.20
CA GLY A 575 -10.03 44.85 6.83
C GLY A 575 -10.93 43.68 6.45
N SER A 576 -11.08 42.65 7.30
CA SER A 576 -11.88 41.46 6.97
C SER A 576 -13.39 41.72 7.06
N LYS A 577 -14.17 41.09 6.19
CA LYS A 577 -15.64 41.18 6.21
C LYS A 577 -16.26 39.81 6.39
N ASN A 578 -17.02 39.67 7.46
CA ASN A 578 -17.79 38.47 7.73
C ASN A 578 -19.27 38.69 7.39
N ALA A 579 -19.94 37.63 6.93
CA ALA A 579 -21.37 37.65 6.68
C ALA A 579 -22.03 36.37 7.19
N LEU A 580 -23.14 36.50 7.91
CA LEU A 580 -24.01 35.39 8.31
C LEU A 580 -25.39 35.54 7.68
N THR A 581 -25.83 34.52 6.95
CA THR A 581 -27.20 34.42 6.41
C THR A 581 -27.91 33.21 7.00
N ILE A 582 -29.07 33.42 7.63
CA ILE A 582 -29.95 32.34 8.11
C ILE A 582 -31.26 32.37 7.32
N GLY A 583 -31.52 31.29 6.58
CA GLY A 583 -32.63 31.08 5.66
C GLY A 583 -33.87 30.41 6.27
N THR A 584 -34.82 30.05 5.42
CA THR A 584 -36.19 29.67 5.85
C THR A 584 -36.34 28.25 6.41
N GLY A 585 -35.34 27.37 6.22
CA GLY A 585 -35.35 25.98 6.66
C GLY A 585 -34.34 25.64 7.77
N ALA A 586 -33.60 26.62 8.26
CA ALA A 586 -32.53 26.43 9.23
C ALA A 586 -33.05 26.37 10.68
N SER A 587 -32.46 25.50 11.50
CA SER A 587 -32.61 25.49 12.95
C SER A 587 -31.26 25.77 13.60
N VAL A 588 -31.12 26.91 14.28
CA VAL A 588 -29.88 27.30 14.97
C VAL A 588 -30.15 27.40 16.47
N SER A 589 -29.33 26.74 17.29
CA SER A 589 -29.46 26.70 18.76
C SER A 589 -28.11 26.92 19.44
N GLY A 590 -27.94 28.06 20.11
CA GLY A 590 -26.71 28.46 20.80
C GLY A 590 -26.31 29.89 20.45
N ASP A 591 -25.21 30.36 21.03
CA ASP A 591 -24.77 31.75 20.88
C ASP A 591 -24.27 32.06 19.46
N LEU A 592 -24.47 33.30 19.02
CA LEU A 592 -23.83 33.84 17.82
C LEU A 592 -22.82 34.91 18.26
N LEU A 593 -21.54 34.70 17.92
CA LEU A 593 -20.48 35.61 18.31
C LEU A 593 -19.65 36.01 17.10
N SER A 594 -19.33 37.30 17.02
CA SER A 594 -18.31 37.82 16.12
C SER A 594 -17.30 38.64 16.93
N GLU A 595 -16.04 38.22 16.88
CA GLU A 595 -14.91 38.96 17.40
C GLU A 595 -14.20 39.68 16.25
N ASN A 596 -14.27 41.02 16.26
CA ASN A 596 -13.57 41.86 15.29
C ASN A 596 -12.36 42.50 15.95
N GLN A 597 -11.17 42.15 15.48
CA GLN A 597 -9.91 42.79 15.85
C GLN A 597 -9.61 43.87 14.81
N GLY A 598 -9.56 45.13 15.26
CA GLY A 598 -9.30 46.28 14.38
C GLY A 598 -10.52 46.74 13.58
N SER A 599 -10.37 46.84 12.27
CA SER A 599 -11.34 47.39 11.29
C SER A 599 -12.27 46.35 10.65
N GLY A 600 -12.22 45.10 11.09
CA GLY A 600 -13.10 44.04 10.60
C GLY A 600 -14.59 44.30 10.88
N THR A 601 -15.47 43.85 9.99
CA THR A 601 -16.93 44.02 10.12
C THR A 601 -17.67 42.69 9.99
N THR A 602 -18.88 42.59 10.55
CA THR A 602 -19.77 41.43 10.35
C THR A 602 -21.18 41.87 10.01
N ASP A 603 -21.68 41.41 8.88
CA ASP A 603 -23.06 41.63 8.44
C ASP A 603 -23.94 40.43 8.80
N LEU A 604 -25.14 40.70 9.31
CA LEU A 604 -26.09 39.68 9.73
C LEU A 604 -27.40 39.83 8.97
N THR A 605 -27.78 38.79 8.24
CA THR A 605 -28.99 38.75 7.42
C THR A 605 -29.89 37.58 7.85
N PHE A 606 -31.13 37.88 8.25
CA PHE A 606 -32.15 36.88 8.54
C PHE A 606 -33.22 36.93 7.45
N ASN A 607 -33.30 35.87 6.64
CA ASN A 607 -34.24 35.78 5.51
C ASN A 607 -35.40 34.79 5.77
N GLY A 608 -35.53 34.29 7.01
CA GLY A 608 -36.48 33.24 7.39
C GLY A 608 -37.62 33.65 8.34
N THR A 609 -38.75 32.93 8.28
CA THR A 609 -39.86 32.99 9.27
C THR A 609 -39.79 31.87 10.33
N GLY A 610 -38.67 31.16 10.42
CA GLY A 610 -38.47 30.00 11.30
C GLY A 610 -38.37 30.36 12.79
N ALA A 611 -38.64 29.38 13.66
CA ALA A 611 -38.55 29.55 15.11
C ALA A 611 -37.10 29.76 15.54
N GLN A 612 -36.78 30.97 16.02
CA GLN A 612 -35.48 31.29 16.61
C GLN A 612 -35.63 31.25 18.14
N SER A 613 -34.84 30.43 18.80
CA SER A 613 -34.67 30.48 20.26
C SER A 613 -33.27 30.99 20.53
N PHE A 614 -33.15 32.28 20.83
CA PHE A 614 -31.91 32.88 21.32
C PHE A 614 -31.79 32.67 22.83
#